data_AF-A0A259KU43-F1
#
_entry.id   AF-A0A259KU43-F1
#
_cell.length_a   1.000
_cell.length_b   1.000
_cell.length_c   1.000
_cell.angle_alpha   90.00
_cell.angle_beta   90.00
_cell.angle_gamma   90.00
#
_symmetry.space_group_name_H-M   'P 1'
#
loop_
_entity.id
_entity.type
_entity.pdbx_description
1 polymer ?
#
loop_
_entity_poly.entity_id
_entity_poly.type
_entity_poly.pdbx_seq_one_letter_code
_entity_poly.pdbx_strand_id
1 'polypeptide(L)'
;MAAELKERLGQLANVANTRDASGEYIFSGFQGGIQAFAQDNTGAWQYQGDEGQRVLEIDDGVTVPISDPGKGIFVDVPAAISVKNLSSADGYVVGPTLINEDALRSAFGPGQGLDDLTVSVIDDGAGNPIIQVVDPRDPLTPLTTEPPSPPPGQEFEVAGIQMTFEDAVIGESFDLGINDKQSIFRTIENLIAGVDGLVKGAGAGNAEYDALIAQSLTNLDNAQESITLKQTELGGRMNAVESTTAFLEDSGLYTKEIRSQLQDVDYAEAISTLSFQSFVLQAAQQSFAQVSQLSLFDRL
;
A
#
# COMPACT_ATOMS: atom_id res chain seq x y z
N MET A 1 -26.73 6.38 15.25
CA MET A 1 -25.28 6.32 14.98
C MET A 1 -24.89 4.98 14.38
N ALA A 2 -25.06 3.85 15.08
CA ALA A 2 -24.72 2.53 14.51
C ALA A 2 -25.44 2.16 13.21
N ALA A 3 -26.71 2.56 13.04
CA ALA A 3 -27.43 2.35 11.77
C ALA A 3 -26.78 3.09 10.59
N GLU A 4 -26.33 4.33 10.80
CA GLU A 4 -25.62 5.12 9.77
C GLU A 4 -24.26 4.50 9.44
N LEU A 5 -23.53 4.01 10.44
CA LEU A 5 -22.26 3.31 10.23
C LEU A 5 -22.46 2.01 9.41
N LYS A 6 -23.55 1.27 9.65
CA LYS A 6 -23.92 0.09 8.84
C LYS A 6 -24.21 0.47 7.39
N GLU A 7 -24.89 1.59 7.14
CA GLU A 7 -25.10 2.10 5.78
C GLU A 7 -23.79 2.49 5.10
N ARG A 8 -22.90 3.20 5.80
CA ARG A 8 -21.56 3.57 5.29
C ARG A 8 -20.70 2.35 4.99
N LEU A 9 -20.77 1.30 5.82
CA LEU A 9 -20.11 0.03 5.57
C LEU A 9 -20.62 -0.62 4.26
N GLY A 10 -21.93 -0.59 4.02
CA GLY A 10 -22.52 -1.05 2.75
C GLY A 10 -22.07 -0.21 1.55
N GLN A 11 -21.93 1.11 1.71
CA GLN A 11 -21.37 1.98 0.67
C GLN A 11 -19.91 1.64 0.36
N LEU A 12 -19.08 1.42 1.40
CA LEU A 12 -17.70 0.98 1.23
C LEU A 12 -17.65 -0.37 0.50
N ALA A 13 -18.52 -1.32 0.85
CA ALA A 13 -18.60 -2.61 0.17
C ALA A 13 -18.94 -2.46 -1.32
N ASN A 14 -19.83 -1.53 -1.68
CA ASN A 14 -20.14 -1.24 -3.09
C ASN A 14 -18.92 -0.68 -3.83
N VAL A 15 -18.17 0.24 -3.21
CA VAL A 15 -16.94 0.80 -3.80
C VAL A 15 -15.88 -0.29 -3.96
N ALA A 16 -15.62 -1.09 -2.92
CA ALA A 16 -14.63 -2.16 -2.95
C ALA A 16 -15.02 -3.31 -3.91
N ASN A 17 -16.27 -3.36 -4.35
CA ASN A 17 -16.80 -4.29 -5.35
C ASN A 17 -17.15 -3.58 -6.67
N THR A 18 -16.49 -2.47 -6.98
CA THR A 18 -16.63 -1.79 -8.27
C THR A 18 -16.20 -2.71 -9.41
N ARG A 19 -16.94 -2.62 -10.52
CA ARG A 19 -16.67 -3.35 -11.77
C ARG A 19 -16.24 -2.39 -12.87
N ASP A 20 -15.40 -2.87 -13.78
CA ASP A 20 -15.04 -2.16 -14.99
C ASP A 20 -16.12 -2.25 -16.07
N ALA A 21 -15.85 -1.67 -17.24
CA ALA A 21 -16.77 -1.65 -18.38
C ALA A 21 -17.06 -3.05 -18.98
N SER A 22 -16.21 -4.04 -18.70
CA SER A 22 -16.40 -5.44 -19.11
C SER A 22 -17.21 -6.24 -18.09
N GLY A 23 -17.48 -5.66 -16.91
CA GLY A 23 -18.21 -6.29 -15.82
C GLY A 23 -17.31 -7.06 -14.85
N GLU A 24 -15.99 -6.96 -14.98
CA GLU A 24 -15.03 -7.59 -14.07
C GLU A 24 -14.75 -6.70 -12.85
N TYR A 25 -14.57 -7.31 -11.68
CA TYR A 25 -14.23 -6.60 -10.45
C TYR A 25 -12.80 -6.04 -10.53
N ILE A 26 -12.65 -4.76 -10.23
CA ILE A 26 -11.34 -4.07 -10.39
C ILE A 26 -10.38 -4.36 -9.24
N PHE A 27 -10.91 -4.79 -8.10
CA PHE A 27 -10.18 -5.05 -6.86
C PHE A 27 -9.99 -6.53 -6.53
N SER A 28 -10.31 -7.47 -7.42
CA SER A 28 -10.21 -8.92 -7.15
C SER A 28 -8.92 -9.58 -7.70
N GLY A 29 -7.99 -8.77 -8.22
CA GLY A 29 -6.73 -9.23 -8.79
C GLY A 29 -6.90 -9.89 -10.17
N PHE A 30 -6.34 -11.09 -10.37
CA PHE A 30 -6.56 -11.87 -11.60
C PHE A 30 -7.95 -12.50 -11.66
N GLN A 31 -8.65 -12.61 -10.52
CA GLN A 31 -9.98 -13.20 -10.41
C GLN A 31 -11.10 -12.18 -10.71
N GLY A 32 -11.06 -11.53 -11.87
CA GLY A 32 -12.02 -10.50 -12.27
C GLY A 32 -13.50 -10.93 -12.21
N GLY A 33 -13.79 -12.22 -12.34
CA GLY A 33 -15.14 -12.78 -12.23
C GLY A 33 -15.66 -13.01 -10.79
N ILE A 34 -14.80 -12.87 -9.78
CA ILE A 34 -15.14 -13.09 -8.37
C ILE A 34 -15.27 -11.74 -7.67
N GLN A 35 -16.34 -11.60 -6.86
CA GLN A 35 -16.55 -10.41 -6.04
C GLN A 35 -15.39 -10.24 -5.05
N ALA A 36 -14.75 -9.06 -5.06
CA ALA A 36 -13.55 -8.82 -4.24
C ALA A 36 -13.83 -8.94 -2.74
N PHE A 37 -14.96 -8.46 -2.24
CA PHE A 37 -15.36 -8.52 -0.84
C PHE A 37 -16.76 -9.10 -0.67
N ALA A 38 -16.89 -10.13 0.16
CA ALA A 38 -18.17 -10.77 0.49
C ALA A 38 -18.28 -11.01 2.00
N GLN A 39 -19.51 -11.07 2.52
CA GLN A 39 -19.75 -11.41 3.91
C GLN A 39 -19.68 -12.93 4.11
N ASP A 40 -19.09 -13.36 5.21
CA ASP A 40 -19.11 -14.75 5.64
C ASP A 40 -20.41 -15.12 6.39
N ASN A 41 -20.50 -16.34 6.92
CA ASN A 41 -21.67 -16.81 7.67
C ASN A 41 -21.91 -16.05 8.99
N THR A 42 -20.94 -15.30 9.48
CA THR A 42 -21.06 -14.45 10.67
C THR A 42 -21.46 -13.01 10.33
N GLY A 43 -21.49 -12.66 9.05
CA GLY A 43 -21.78 -11.33 8.55
C GLY A 43 -20.55 -10.42 8.43
N ALA A 44 -19.35 -10.93 8.74
CA ALA A 44 -18.10 -10.18 8.63
C ALA A 44 -17.62 -10.12 7.18
N TRP A 45 -17.15 -8.94 6.74
CA TRP A 45 -16.62 -8.77 5.38
C TRP A 45 -15.23 -9.39 5.23
N GLN A 46 -15.06 -10.20 4.19
CA GLN A 46 -13.80 -10.87 3.86
C GLN A 46 -13.41 -10.67 2.40
N TYR A 47 -12.10 -10.53 2.17
CA TYR A 47 -11.54 -10.48 0.83
C TYR A 47 -11.53 -11.87 0.19
N GLN A 48 -12.00 -11.97 -1.06
CA GLN A 48 -12.12 -13.21 -1.82
C GLN A 48 -11.22 -13.26 -3.06
N GLY A 49 -10.60 -12.13 -3.42
CA GLY A 49 -9.72 -12.07 -4.59
C GLY A 49 -8.31 -12.63 -4.32
N ASP A 50 -7.44 -12.48 -5.30
CA ASP A 50 -6.00 -12.75 -5.15
C ASP A 50 -5.16 -11.47 -5.14
N GLU A 51 -3.84 -11.61 -5.02
CA GLU A 51 -2.87 -10.51 -5.04
C GLU A 51 -2.32 -10.24 -6.45
N GLY A 52 -2.94 -10.86 -7.46
CA GLY A 52 -2.56 -10.71 -8.85
C GLY A 52 -2.80 -9.30 -9.37
N GLN A 53 -2.01 -8.91 -10.35
CA GLN A 53 -2.16 -7.62 -11.02
C GLN A 53 -2.22 -7.78 -12.52
N ARG A 54 -3.33 -7.35 -13.12
CA ARG A 54 -3.51 -7.37 -14.57
C ARG A 54 -2.77 -6.18 -15.17
N VAL A 55 -2.06 -6.43 -16.26
CA VAL A 55 -1.31 -5.41 -17.01
C VAL A 55 -1.82 -5.35 -18.43
N LEU A 56 -1.73 -4.17 -19.03
CA LEU A 56 -2.04 -3.91 -20.42
C LEU A 56 -0.80 -3.36 -21.11
N GLU A 57 -0.45 -3.93 -22.26
CA GLU A 57 0.59 -3.38 -23.12
C GLU A 57 0.05 -2.15 -23.86
N ILE A 58 0.75 -1.03 -23.74
CA ILE A 58 0.38 0.25 -24.34
C ILE A 58 1.33 0.70 -25.45
N ASP A 59 2.51 0.07 -25.57
CA ASP A 59 3.47 0.19 -26.68
C ASP A 59 4.38 -1.05 -26.67
N ASP A 60 5.18 -1.26 -27.72
CA ASP A 60 6.11 -2.40 -27.82
C ASP A 60 7.06 -2.46 -26.62
N GLY A 61 6.83 -3.44 -25.74
CA GLY A 61 7.58 -3.63 -24.49
C GLY A 61 7.19 -2.71 -23.33
N VAL A 62 6.16 -1.86 -23.47
CA VAL A 62 5.66 -0.98 -22.39
C VAL A 62 4.33 -1.48 -21.87
N THR A 63 4.28 -1.88 -20.60
CA THR A 63 3.05 -2.36 -19.95
C THR A 63 2.69 -1.47 -18.75
N VAL A 64 1.38 -1.33 -18.52
CA VAL A 64 0.83 -0.58 -17.39
C VAL A 64 -0.18 -1.44 -16.64
N PRO A 65 -0.12 -1.50 -15.30
CA PRO A 65 -1.14 -2.20 -14.53
C PRO A 65 -2.50 -1.51 -14.59
N ILE A 66 -3.54 -2.30 -14.87
CA ILE A 66 -4.94 -1.86 -15.04
C ILE A 66 -5.85 -2.26 -13.88
N SER A 67 -5.33 -3.02 -12.91
CA SER A 67 -6.04 -3.40 -11.70
C SER A 67 -5.14 -3.23 -10.48
N ASP A 68 -5.74 -3.15 -9.30
CA ASP A 68 -5.04 -3.20 -8.02
C ASP A 68 -5.75 -4.19 -7.10
N PRO A 69 -5.07 -5.19 -6.54
CA PRO A 69 -5.70 -6.15 -5.64
C PRO A 69 -6.18 -5.43 -4.37
N GLY A 70 -7.44 -5.68 -4.00
CA GLY A 70 -8.10 -5.01 -2.88
C GLY A 70 -7.46 -5.30 -1.53
N LYS A 71 -6.71 -6.40 -1.41
CA LYS A 71 -5.99 -6.73 -0.18
C LYS A 71 -5.04 -5.62 0.27
N GLY A 72 -4.22 -5.08 -0.63
CA GLY A 72 -3.25 -4.03 -0.31
C GLY A 72 -3.86 -2.65 -0.03
N ILE A 73 -5.15 -2.46 -0.33
CA ILE A 73 -5.86 -1.19 -0.17
C ILE A 73 -6.79 -1.22 1.04
N PHE A 74 -7.52 -2.32 1.22
CA PHE A 74 -8.63 -2.39 2.19
C PHE A 74 -8.41 -3.41 3.31
N VAL A 75 -7.42 -4.31 3.21
CA VAL A 75 -7.22 -5.41 4.18
C VAL A 75 -5.94 -5.20 4.99
N ASP A 76 -4.82 -5.00 4.29
CA ASP A 76 -3.49 -4.94 4.88
C ASP A 76 -3.13 -3.50 5.31
N VAL A 77 -4.07 -2.83 5.98
CA VAL A 77 -3.89 -1.46 6.49
C VAL A 77 -3.28 -1.52 7.90
N PRO A 78 -2.23 -0.73 8.20
CA PRO A 78 -1.69 -0.64 9.55
C PRO A 78 -2.78 -0.34 10.58
N ALA A 79 -2.84 -1.13 11.64
CA ALA A 79 -3.78 -0.90 12.73
C ALA A 79 -3.17 0.03 13.79
N ALA A 80 -4.04 0.80 14.44
CA ALA A 80 -3.73 1.52 15.66
C ALA A 80 -3.37 0.53 16.77
N ILE A 81 -2.54 0.98 17.71
CA ILE A 81 -2.14 0.18 18.87
C ILE A 81 -3.40 -0.32 19.57
N SER A 82 -3.41 -1.62 19.84
CA SER A 82 -4.58 -2.32 20.39
C SER A 82 -4.21 -3.09 21.65
N VAL A 83 -5.20 -3.35 22.49
CA VAL A 83 -5.06 -4.25 23.64
C VAL A 83 -5.62 -5.60 23.27
N LYS A 84 -4.84 -6.65 23.48
CA LYS A 84 -5.17 -8.05 23.22
C LYS A 84 -4.97 -8.86 24.49
N ASN A 85 -5.59 -10.04 24.53
CA ASN A 85 -5.35 -11.07 25.54
C ASN A 85 -5.38 -10.55 26.99
N LEU A 86 -6.22 -9.53 27.27
CA LEU A 86 -6.35 -8.98 28.61
C LEU A 86 -6.82 -10.07 29.58
N SER A 87 -5.92 -10.47 30.46
CA SER A 87 -6.14 -11.48 31.49
C SER A 87 -6.50 -10.81 32.81
N SER A 88 -7.62 -10.07 32.81
CA SER A 88 -8.11 -9.37 33.99
C SER A 88 -9.59 -9.62 34.22
N ALA A 89 -9.99 -9.66 35.50
CA ALA A 89 -11.39 -9.79 35.90
C ALA A 89 -12.10 -8.42 35.95
N ASP A 90 -11.42 -7.41 36.50
CA ASP A 90 -11.97 -6.07 36.75
C ASP A 90 -11.09 -4.94 36.17
N GLY A 91 -9.81 -5.20 35.91
CA GLY A 91 -8.85 -4.24 35.39
C GLY A 91 -9.02 -3.95 33.90
N TYR A 92 -8.73 -2.71 33.53
CA TYR A 92 -8.90 -2.22 32.17
C TYR A 92 -7.77 -1.27 31.76
N VAL A 93 -7.49 -1.22 30.46
CA VAL A 93 -6.42 -0.38 29.93
C VAL A 93 -7.01 0.90 29.36
N VAL A 94 -6.45 2.02 29.76
CA VAL A 94 -6.81 3.35 29.26
C VAL A 94 -5.77 3.82 28.26
N GLY A 95 -6.24 4.11 27.05
CA GLY A 95 -5.60 5.02 26.11
C GLY A 95 -4.16 4.67 25.72
N PRO A 96 -3.85 3.44 25.26
CA PRO A 96 -2.57 3.20 24.61
C PRO A 96 -2.43 4.13 23.41
N THR A 97 -1.59 5.15 23.56
CA THR A 97 -1.42 6.21 22.58
C THR A 97 0.06 6.28 22.22
N LEU A 98 0.36 6.14 20.94
CA LEU A 98 1.71 6.37 20.44
C LEU A 98 2.01 7.87 20.47
N ILE A 99 2.93 8.29 21.34
CA ILE A 99 3.37 9.68 21.47
C ILE A 99 4.78 9.90 20.91
N ASN A 100 5.56 8.83 20.73
CA ASN A 100 6.91 8.89 20.17
C ASN A 100 7.26 7.65 19.34
N GLU A 101 7.22 7.78 18.01
CA GLU A 101 7.53 6.68 17.08
C GLU A 101 9.01 6.27 17.11
N ASP A 102 9.94 7.20 17.34
CA ASP A 102 11.37 6.89 17.42
C ASP A 102 11.70 6.07 18.68
N ALA A 103 11.04 6.37 19.79
CA ALA A 103 11.13 5.59 21.02
C ALA A 103 10.59 4.16 20.81
N LEU A 104 9.48 4.03 20.07
CA LEU A 104 8.91 2.73 19.73
C LEU A 104 9.88 1.89 18.89
N ARG A 105 10.45 2.48 17.83
CA ARG A 105 11.39 1.78 16.95
C ARG A 105 12.70 1.40 17.64
N SER A 106 13.11 2.16 18.65
CA SER A 106 14.35 1.89 19.41
C SER A 106 14.15 0.96 20.61
N ALA A 107 12.90 0.66 20.99
CA ALA A 107 12.59 -0.27 22.08
C ALA A 107 12.91 -1.74 21.73
N PHE A 108 12.93 -2.07 20.45
CA PHE A 108 13.27 -3.40 19.96
C PHE A 108 14.77 -3.51 19.63
N GLY A 109 15.34 -4.71 19.80
CA GLY A 109 16.77 -4.95 19.55
C GLY A 109 17.23 -4.55 18.14
N PRO A 110 18.52 -4.21 17.95
CA PRO A 110 19.01 -3.72 16.67
C PRO A 110 18.78 -4.73 15.55
N GLY A 111 18.07 -4.29 14.49
CA GLY A 111 17.71 -5.12 13.34
C GLY A 111 16.47 -6.00 13.56
N GLN A 112 15.81 -5.92 14.72
CA GLN A 112 14.50 -6.53 14.92
C GLN A 112 13.40 -5.59 14.42
N GLY A 113 12.41 -6.15 13.72
CA GLY A 113 11.19 -5.43 13.38
C GLY A 113 10.27 -5.28 14.60
N LEU A 114 9.30 -4.36 14.51
CA LEU A 114 8.29 -4.16 15.53
C LEU A 114 7.59 -5.48 15.87
N ASP A 115 7.32 -5.68 17.16
CA ASP A 115 6.50 -6.78 17.66
C ASP A 115 5.49 -6.26 18.69
N ASP A 116 4.60 -7.15 19.10
CA ASP A 116 3.73 -6.92 20.24
C ASP A 116 4.55 -6.86 21.54
N LEU A 117 4.04 -6.12 22.53
CA LEU A 117 4.65 -6.04 23.87
C LEU A 117 3.73 -6.68 24.89
N THR A 118 4.26 -7.44 25.83
CA THR A 118 3.48 -7.97 26.94
C THR A 118 3.64 -7.08 28.15
N VAL A 119 2.51 -6.58 28.66
CA VAL A 119 2.41 -5.81 29.90
C VAL A 119 1.87 -6.72 30.98
N SER A 120 2.54 -6.75 32.13
CA SER A 120 2.18 -7.61 33.26
C SER A 120 2.27 -6.86 34.58
N VAL A 121 1.42 -7.22 35.52
CA VAL A 121 1.49 -6.74 36.91
C VAL A 121 2.19 -7.79 37.75
N ILE A 122 3.36 -7.44 38.28
CA ILE A 122 4.20 -8.32 39.10
C ILE A 122 4.34 -7.79 40.52
N ASP A 123 4.82 -8.64 41.42
CA ASP A 123 5.24 -8.25 42.78
C ASP A 123 6.66 -7.67 42.73
N ASP A 124 6.87 -6.50 43.33
CA ASP A 124 8.20 -5.87 43.50
C ASP A 124 9.13 -6.61 44.47
N GLY A 125 8.66 -7.71 45.08
CA GLY A 125 9.35 -8.49 46.09
C GLY A 125 9.07 -8.02 47.53
N ALA A 126 8.34 -6.91 47.69
CA ALA A 126 7.83 -6.39 48.96
C ALA A 126 6.31 -6.54 49.09
N GLY A 127 5.65 -7.16 48.11
CA GLY A 127 4.20 -7.37 48.06
C GLY A 127 3.44 -6.24 47.35
N ASN A 128 4.13 -5.28 46.72
CA ASN A 128 3.48 -4.18 46.01
C ASN A 128 3.33 -4.53 44.52
N PRO A 129 2.15 -4.30 43.91
CA PRO A 129 1.96 -4.47 42.48
C PRO A 129 2.72 -3.39 41.70
N ILE A 130 3.54 -3.81 40.75
CA ILE A 130 4.22 -2.94 39.79
C ILE A 130 3.98 -3.42 38.36
N ILE A 131 3.99 -2.49 37.42
CA ILE A 131 3.88 -2.79 36.00
C ILE A 131 5.26 -3.10 35.44
N GLN A 132 5.34 -4.23 34.74
CA GLN A 132 6.49 -4.67 33.99
C GLN A 132 6.09 -4.90 32.53
N VAL A 133 6.90 -4.39 31.62
CA VAL A 133 6.67 -4.53 30.18
C VAL A 133 7.86 -5.24 29.56
N VAL A 134 7.60 -6.23 28.72
CA VAL A 134 8.63 -7.03 28.06
C VAL A 134 8.34 -7.17 26.56
N ASP A 135 9.41 -7.28 25.78
CA ASP A 135 9.33 -7.88 24.45
C ASP A 135 9.21 -9.41 24.64
N PRO A 136 8.17 -10.08 24.11
CA PRO A 136 8.05 -11.54 24.16
C PRO A 136 9.27 -12.29 23.60
N ARG A 137 10.06 -11.66 22.73
CA ARG A 137 11.31 -12.20 22.17
C ARG A 137 12.49 -12.11 23.15
N ASP A 138 12.45 -11.18 24.09
CA ASP A 138 13.44 -11.03 25.16
C ASP A 138 12.76 -10.81 26.54
N PRO A 139 12.12 -11.86 27.08
CA PRO A 139 11.34 -11.75 28.32
C PRO A 139 12.22 -11.55 29.57
N LEU A 140 13.54 -11.68 29.44
CA LEU A 140 14.49 -11.53 30.55
C LEU A 140 14.96 -10.09 30.74
N THR A 141 14.73 -9.22 29.76
CA THR A 141 15.11 -7.80 29.82
C THR A 141 13.87 -6.92 29.73
N PRO A 142 13.29 -6.51 30.87
CA PRO A 142 12.17 -5.59 30.88
C PRO A 142 12.53 -4.25 30.23
N LEU A 143 11.59 -3.71 29.48
CA LEU A 143 11.68 -2.37 28.94
C LEU A 143 11.56 -1.35 30.08
N THR A 144 12.26 -0.23 29.92
CA THR A 144 12.18 0.87 30.89
C THR A 144 10.86 1.60 30.73
N THR A 145 10.13 1.74 31.84
CA THR A 145 8.93 2.58 31.93
C THR A 145 9.27 3.95 32.51
N GLU A 146 8.49 4.97 32.15
CA GLU A 146 8.51 6.28 32.79
C GLU A 146 7.15 6.58 33.42
N PRO A 147 7.02 6.72 34.76
CA PRO A 147 8.07 6.51 35.77
C PRO A 147 8.50 5.04 35.90
N PRO A 148 9.67 4.76 36.52
CA PRO A 148 10.17 3.39 36.62
C PRO A 148 9.30 2.52 37.55
N SER A 149 8.86 1.36 37.06
CA SER A 149 8.05 0.38 37.82
C SER A 149 6.80 0.99 38.48
N PRO A 150 5.88 1.59 37.70
CA PRO A 150 4.71 2.27 38.23
C PRO A 150 3.72 1.24 38.80
N PRO A 151 3.00 1.55 39.89
CA PRO A 151 1.87 0.76 40.32
C PRO A 151 0.69 0.85 39.32
N PRO A 152 -0.22 -0.15 39.31
CA PRO A 152 -1.50 -0.04 38.59
C PRO A 152 -2.28 1.23 38.96
N GLY A 153 -3.00 1.78 37.99
CA GLY A 153 -3.74 3.04 38.08
C GLY A 153 -2.89 4.32 37.97
N GLN A 154 -1.57 4.18 37.81
CA GLN A 154 -0.70 5.29 37.45
C GLN A 154 -0.42 5.29 35.95
N GLU A 155 -0.52 6.47 35.32
CA GLU A 155 -0.12 6.68 33.93
C GLU A 155 1.40 6.46 33.76
N PHE A 156 1.75 5.73 32.71
CA PHE A 156 3.13 5.43 32.37
C PHE A 156 3.38 5.42 30.88
N GLU A 157 4.63 5.67 30.50
CA GLU A 157 5.14 5.54 29.14
C GLU A 157 6.08 4.34 29.06
N VAL A 158 5.97 3.57 27.98
CA VAL A 158 6.92 2.53 27.59
C VAL A 158 7.07 2.52 26.08
N ALA A 159 8.30 2.48 25.57
CA ALA A 159 8.55 2.44 24.13
C ALA A 159 7.80 3.54 23.34
N GLY A 160 7.67 4.75 23.90
CA GLY A 160 6.92 5.84 23.25
C GLY A 160 5.40 5.70 23.27
N ILE A 161 4.87 4.71 23.98
CA ILE A 161 3.43 4.46 24.15
C ILE A 161 3.04 4.88 25.57
N GLN A 162 2.12 5.83 25.66
CA GLN A 162 1.53 6.28 26.92
C GLN A 162 0.25 5.50 27.19
N MET A 163 0.05 5.02 28.43
CA MET A 163 -1.18 4.33 28.84
C MET A 163 -1.34 4.29 30.37
N THR A 164 -2.48 3.79 30.84
CA THR A 164 -2.71 3.41 32.24
C THR A 164 -3.35 2.03 32.31
N PHE A 165 -2.92 1.18 33.25
CA PHE A 165 -3.59 -0.09 33.54
C PHE A 165 -4.32 0.05 34.89
N GLU A 166 -5.62 0.33 34.82
CA GLU A 166 -6.47 0.61 35.98
C GLU A 166 -6.99 -0.68 36.61
N ASP A 167 -7.21 -0.64 37.93
CA ASP A 167 -7.80 -1.71 38.74
C ASP A 167 -7.15 -3.11 38.61
N ALA A 168 -5.94 -3.17 38.05
CA ALA A 168 -5.22 -4.42 37.81
C ALA A 168 -4.55 -4.96 39.07
N VAL A 169 -4.50 -6.29 39.20
CA VAL A 169 -3.88 -6.99 40.33
C VAL A 169 -2.70 -7.86 39.90
N ILE A 170 -1.87 -8.28 40.86
CA ILE A 170 -0.68 -9.10 40.60
C ILE A 170 -1.07 -10.40 39.88
N GLY A 171 -0.35 -10.69 38.80
CA GLY A 171 -0.58 -11.85 37.93
C GLY A 171 -1.45 -11.57 36.72
N GLU A 172 -2.03 -10.37 36.61
CA GLU A 172 -2.76 -9.94 35.41
C GLU A 172 -1.83 -9.38 34.34
N SER A 173 -2.23 -9.51 33.09
CA SER A 173 -1.42 -9.15 31.93
C SER A 173 -2.28 -8.84 30.72
N PHE A 174 -1.69 -8.19 29.72
CA PHE A 174 -2.27 -8.01 28.40
C PHE A 174 -1.16 -7.83 27.37
N ASP A 175 -1.49 -8.00 26.10
CA ASP A 175 -0.57 -7.74 24.99
C ASP A 175 -0.96 -6.44 24.28
N LEU A 176 0.04 -5.61 23.97
CA LEU A 176 -0.08 -4.46 23.09
C LEU A 176 0.17 -4.91 21.66
N GLY A 177 -0.88 -4.88 20.84
CA GLY A 177 -0.80 -5.09 19.41
C GLY A 177 -0.24 -3.86 18.70
N ILE A 178 0.99 -3.90 18.22
CA ILE A 178 1.71 -2.70 17.71
C ILE A 178 1.90 -2.73 16.19
N ASN A 179 2.13 -3.91 15.62
CA ASN A 179 2.42 -4.09 14.19
C ASN A 179 1.29 -4.83 13.46
N ASP A 180 0.07 -4.75 13.99
CA ASP A 180 -1.08 -5.41 13.40
C ASP A 180 -1.51 -4.74 12.11
N LYS A 181 -2.16 -5.55 11.28
CA LYS A 181 -2.92 -5.06 10.14
C LYS A 181 -4.39 -5.38 10.34
N GLN A 182 -5.23 -4.44 9.95
CA GLN A 182 -6.68 -4.61 10.04
C GLN A 182 -7.36 -4.07 8.80
N SER A 183 -8.38 -4.81 8.33
CA SER A 183 -9.18 -4.32 7.21
C SER A 183 -10.02 -3.10 7.61
N ILE A 184 -10.25 -2.20 6.65
CA ILE A 184 -11.10 -1.02 6.82
C ILE A 184 -12.52 -1.47 7.23
N PHE A 185 -12.99 -2.59 6.68
CA PHE A 185 -14.26 -3.20 7.08
C PHE A 185 -14.27 -3.57 8.56
N ARG A 186 -13.25 -4.28 9.04
CA ARG A 186 -13.13 -4.68 10.44
C ARG A 186 -13.06 -3.47 11.37
N THR A 187 -12.37 -2.40 10.98
CA THR A 187 -12.36 -1.14 11.74
C THR A 187 -13.77 -0.60 11.96
N ILE A 188 -14.58 -0.53 10.89
CA ILE A 188 -15.96 -0.03 10.97
C ILE A 188 -16.86 -1.02 11.72
N GLU A 189 -16.68 -2.32 11.54
CA GLU A 189 -17.41 -3.38 12.26
C GLU A 189 -17.15 -3.33 13.77
N ASN A 190 -15.89 -3.19 14.19
CA ASN A 190 -15.52 -3.04 15.60
C ASN A 190 -16.13 -1.77 16.20
N LEU A 191 -16.10 -0.66 15.45
CA LEU A 191 -16.73 0.59 15.88
C LEU A 191 -18.25 0.42 16.02
N ILE A 192 -18.92 -0.23 15.08
CA ILE A 192 -20.35 -0.52 15.16
C ILE A 192 -20.64 -1.38 16.38
N ALA A 193 -19.90 -2.47 16.56
CA ALA A 193 -20.09 -3.42 17.65
C ALA A 193 -19.91 -2.74 19.01
N GLY A 194 -18.88 -1.91 19.16
CA GLY A 194 -18.65 -1.22 20.42
C GLY A 194 -19.61 -0.05 20.66
N VAL A 195 -20.07 0.68 19.64
CA VAL A 195 -21.11 1.70 19.80
C VAL A 195 -22.48 1.09 20.15
N ASP A 196 -22.82 -0.09 19.62
CA ASP A 196 -24.05 -0.81 19.95
C ASP A 196 -23.95 -1.53 21.31
N GLY A 197 -22.76 -2.02 21.69
CA GLY A 197 -22.55 -2.91 22.83
C GLY A 197 -22.04 -2.25 24.11
N LEU A 198 -21.22 -1.18 24.01
CA LEU A 198 -20.63 -0.53 25.19
C LEU A 198 -21.65 0.43 25.81
N VAL A 199 -22.06 0.12 27.04
CA VAL A 199 -22.99 0.94 27.82
C VAL A 199 -22.20 2.00 28.59
N LYS A 200 -22.40 3.27 28.24
CA LYS A 200 -21.85 4.40 29.00
C LYS A 200 -22.46 4.42 30.41
N GLY A 201 -21.63 4.56 31.44
CA GLY A 201 -22.07 4.78 32.82
C GLY A 201 -21.85 3.63 33.83
N ALA A 202 -21.08 2.60 33.51
CA ALA A 202 -20.62 1.59 34.47
C ALA A 202 -19.10 1.41 34.39
N GLY A 203 -18.36 1.86 35.42
CA GLY A 203 -16.92 1.61 35.58
C GLY A 203 -16.08 1.84 34.31
N ALA A 204 -15.34 0.80 33.91
CA ALA A 204 -14.49 0.73 32.72
C ALA A 204 -15.18 1.12 31.39
N GLY A 205 -16.51 1.02 31.29
CA GLY A 205 -17.24 1.19 30.02
C GLY A 205 -17.11 2.57 29.38
N ASN A 206 -16.80 3.63 30.14
CA ASN A 206 -16.50 4.94 29.56
C ASN A 206 -15.09 4.98 28.96
N ALA A 207 -14.10 4.44 29.67
CA ALA A 207 -12.72 4.40 29.20
C ALA A 207 -12.55 3.47 27.99
N GLU A 208 -13.24 2.33 27.99
CA GLU A 208 -13.30 1.40 26.86
C GLU A 208 -13.95 2.05 25.64
N TYR A 209 -15.03 2.81 25.84
CA TYR A 209 -15.69 3.54 24.76
C TYR A 209 -14.75 4.60 24.17
N ASP A 210 -14.09 5.40 25.01
CA ASP A 210 -13.18 6.45 24.56
C ASP A 210 -11.95 5.85 23.83
N ALA A 211 -11.40 4.74 24.34
CA ALA A 211 -10.33 4.00 23.69
C ALA A 211 -10.77 3.44 22.32
N LEU A 212 -11.97 2.87 22.22
CA LEU A 212 -12.52 2.38 20.96
C LEU A 212 -12.63 3.50 19.92
N ILE A 213 -13.15 4.67 20.31
CA ILE A 213 -13.28 5.81 19.40
C ILE A 213 -11.90 6.29 18.95
N ALA A 214 -10.95 6.48 19.88
CA ALA A 214 -9.59 6.89 19.54
C ALA A 214 -8.92 5.91 18.58
N GLN A 215 -8.98 4.61 18.88
CA GLN A 215 -8.42 3.55 18.04
C GLN A 215 -9.09 3.53 16.65
N SER A 216 -10.42 3.70 16.60
CA SER A 216 -11.17 3.74 15.34
C SER A 216 -10.77 4.94 14.49
N LEU A 217 -10.54 6.11 15.09
CA LEU A 217 -10.09 7.31 14.37
C LEU A 217 -8.70 7.09 13.76
N THR A 218 -7.73 6.60 14.54
CA THR A 218 -6.39 6.29 14.02
C THR A 218 -6.44 5.23 12.91
N ASN A 219 -7.25 4.18 13.07
CA ASN A 219 -7.44 3.19 12.01
C ASN A 219 -8.05 3.77 10.73
N LEU A 220 -8.96 4.75 10.85
CA LEU A 220 -9.55 5.44 9.70
C LEU A 220 -8.54 6.38 9.03
N ASP A 221 -7.66 7.02 9.80
CA ASP A 221 -6.56 7.81 9.26
C ASP A 221 -5.57 6.93 8.49
N ASN A 222 -5.18 5.78 9.04
CA ASN A 222 -4.33 4.79 8.36
C ASN A 222 -5.01 4.26 7.07
N ALA A 223 -6.33 4.05 7.11
CA ALA A 223 -7.11 3.67 5.93
C ALA A 223 -7.10 4.76 4.85
N GLN A 224 -7.25 6.02 5.24
CA GLN A 224 -7.14 7.17 4.34
C GLN A 224 -5.75 7.26 3.72
N GLU A 225 -4.69 7.02 4.50
CA GLU A 225 -3.33 7.00 4.00
C GLU A 225 -3.12 5.88 2.98
N SER A 226 -3.59 4.65 3.26
CA SER A 226 -3.52 3.52 2.31
C SER A 226 -4.18 3.85 0.97
N ILE A 227 -5.38 4.47 1.00
CA ILE A 227 -6.08 4.92 -0.21
C ILE A 227 -5.30 6.03 -0.92
N THR A 228 -4.75 7.00 -0.18
CA THR A 228 -3.98 8.12 -0.74
C THR A 228 -2.72 7.62 -1.44
N LEU A 229 -1.98 6.70 -0.82
CA LEU A 229 -0.79 6.06 -1.41
C LEU A 229 -1.15 5.36 -2.72
N LYS A 230 -2.27 4.63 -2.73
CA LYS A 230 -2.76 3.97 -3.95
C LYS A 230 -3.14 4.98 -5.04
N GLN A 231 -3.76 6.11 -4.69
CA GLN A 231 -4.05 7.19 -5.62
C GLN A 231 -2.79 7.85 -6.18
N THR A 232 -1.74 8.02 -5.36
CA THR A 232 -0.42 8.50 -5.83
C THR A 232 0.20 7.53 -6.84
N GLU A 233 0.13 6.23 -6.58
CA GLU A 233 0.61 5.20 -7.50
C GLU A 233 -0.16 5.23 -8.84
N LEU A 234 -1.49 5.35 -8.78
CA LEU A 234 -2.34 5.51 -9.96
C LEU A 234 -2.00 6.78 -10.75
N GLY A 235 -1.71 7.89 -10.07
CA GLY A 235 -1.23 9.13 -10.72
C GLY A 235 0.10 8.93 -11.45
N GLY A 236 1.03 8.16 -10.87
CA GLY A 236 2.27 7.76 -11.54
C GLY A 236 2.03 6.95 -12.81
N ARG A 237 1.10 5.99 -12.77
CA ARG A 237 0.69 5.21 -13.95
C ARG A 237 0.02 6.08 -15.00
N MET A 238 -0.81 7.03 -14.60
CA MET A 238 -1.47 7.97 -15.51
C MET A 238 -0.45 8.83 -16.27
N ASN A 239 0.56 9.35 -15.56
CA ASN A 239 1.66 10.08 -16.20
C ASN A 239 2.43 9.22 -17.22
N ALA A 240 2.65 7.93 -16.91
CA ALA A 240 3.30 7.01 -17.84
C ALA A 240 2.44 6.80 -19.11
N VAL A 241 1.13 6.57 -18.94
CA VAL A 241 0.19 6.42 -20.05
C VAL A 241 0.13 7.69 -20.91
N GLU A 242 0.05 8.88 -20.30
CA GLU A 242 0.02 10.15 -21.02
C GLU A 242 1.31 10.40 -21.81
N SER A 243 2.47 10.12 -21.22
CA SER A 243 3.77 10.23 -21.88
C SER A 243 3.89 9.29 -23.09
N THR A 244 3.50 8.02 -22.92
CA THR A 244 3.48 7.05 -24.02
C THR A 244 2.48 7.46 -25.11
N THR A 245 1.30 7.97 -24.74
CA THR A 245 0.31 8.45 -25.70
C THR A 245 0.86 9.60 -26.54
N ALA A 246 1.49 10.59 -25.91
CA ALA A 246 2.11 11.71 -26.62
C ALA A 246 3.23 11.24 -27.58
N PHE A 247 4.07 10.29 -27.14
CA PHE A 247 5.09 9.69 -28.00
C PHE A 247 4.50 8.97 -29.22
N LEU A 248 3.43 8.20 -29.02
CA LEU A 248 2.75 7.48 -30.09
C LEU A 248 2.07 8.43 -31.09
N GLU A 249 1.52 9.54 -30.62
CA GLU A 249 0.96 10.60 -31.48
C GLU A 249 2.05 11.24 -32.36
N ASP A 250 3.20 11.60 -31.78
CA ASP A 250 4.35 12.15 -32.51
C ASP A 250 4.92 11.17 -33.54
N SER A 251 5.08 9.90 -33.15
CA SER A 251 5.50 8.82 -34.04
C SER A 251 4.52 8.65 -35.22
N GLY A 252 3.22 8.75 -34.94
CA GLY A 252 2.16 8.73 -35.94
C GLY A 252 2.24 9.92 -36.91
N LEU A 253 2.58 11.12 -36.44
CA LEU A 253 2.81 12.30 -37.28
C LEU A 253 4.05 12.13 -38.15
N TYR A 254 5.17 11.69 -37.59
CA TYR A 254 6.41 11.45 -38.33
C TYR A 254 6.23 10.41 -39.43
N THR A 255 5.51 9.33 -39.14
CA THR A 255 5.16 8.30 -40.14
C THR A 255 4.29 8.87 -41.27
N LYS A 256 3.35 9.77 -40.96
CA LYS A 256 2.54 10.47 -41.98
C LYS A 256 3.40 11.40 -42.83
N GLU A 257 4.37 12.10 -42.24
CA GLU A 257 5.29 12.98 -42.95
C GLU A 257 6.17 12.18 -43.92
N ILE A 258 6.81 11.10 -43.45
CA ILE A 258 7.59 10.20 -44.32
C ILE A 258 6.73 9.70 -45.47
N ARG A 259 5.50 9.25 -45.18
CA ARG A 259 4.60 8.78 -46.23
C ARG A 259 4.26 9.88 -47.23
N SER A 260 4.01 11.12 -46.78
CA SER A 260 3.81 12.27 -47.67
C SER A 260 5.04 12.47 -48.55
N GLN A 261 6.23 12.56 -47.97
CA GLN A 261 7.48 12.70 -48.72
C GLN A 261 7.66 11.59 -49.75
N LEU A 262 7.38 10.33 -49.41
CA LEU A 262 7.45 9.20 -50.34
C LEU A 262 6.37 9.24 -51.44
N GLN A 263 5.18 9.78 -51.16
CA GLN A 263 4.12 9.99 -52.16
C GLN A 263 4.40 11.19 -53.05
N ASP A 264 4.98 12.24 -52.49
CA ASP A 264 5.34 13.50 -53.11
C ASP A 264 6.66 13.40 -53.90
N VAL A 265 7.41 12.29 -53.79
CA VAL A 265 8.51 11.98 -54.72
C VAL A 265 7.92 11.84 -56.13
N ASP A 266 8.25 12.79 -57.00
CA ASP A 266 7.99 12.64 -58.42
C ASP A 266 8.87 11.51 -58.97
N TYR A 267 8.28 10.31 -59.05
CA TYR A 267 8.97 9.12 -59.54
C TYR A 267 9.56 9.34 -60.95
N ALA A 268 9.00 10.22 -61.79
CA ALA A 268 9.54 10.49 -63.11
C ALA A 268 10.85 11.29 -63.04
N GLU A 269 10.92 12.33 -62.20
CA GLU A 269 12.16 13.10 -61.99
C GLU A 269 13.21 12.30 -61.21
N ALA A 270 12.79 11.49 -60.24
CA ALA A 270 13.67 10.58 -59.50
C ALA A 270 14.28 9.50 -60.41
N ILE A 271 13.48 8.89 -61.30
CA ILE A 271 13.97 7.91 -62.30
C ILE A 271 14.92 8.58 -63.29
N SER A 272 14.60 9.79 -63.77
CA SER A 272 15.47 10.55 -64.68
C SER A 272 16.83 10.87 -64.04
N THR A 273 16.82 11.33 -62.79
CA THR A 273 18.02 11.64 -62.01
C THR A 273 18.86 10.39 -61.74
N LEU A 274 18.23 9.28 -61.34
CA LEU A 274 18.92 8.01 -61.12
C LEU A 274 19.53 7.47 -62.42
N SER A 275 18.82 7.58 -63.54
CA SER A 275 19.32 7.20 -64.86
C SER A 275 20.52 8.06 -65.27
N PHE A 276 20.47 9.38 -65.01
CA PHE A 276 21.58 10.29 -65.27
C PHE A 276 22.80 9.96 -64.40
N GLN A 277 22.61 9.75 -63.10
CA GLN A 277 23.68 9.36 -62.18
C GLN A 277 24.31 8.00 -62.55
N SER A 278 23.50 7.02 -62.96
CA SER A 278 23.98 5.72 -63.43
C SER A 278 24.80 5.84 -64.71
N PHE A 279 24.35 6.70 -65.65
CA PHE A 279 25.09 7.01 -66.87
C PHE A 279 26.44 7.69 -66.55
N VAL A 280 26.46 8.68 -65.66
CA VAL A 280 27.69 9.36 -65.23
C VAL A 280 28.66 8.39 -64.56
N LEU A 281 28.16 7.49 -63.71
CA LEU A 281 29.00 6.46 -63.08
C LEU A 281 29.60 5.49 -64.11
N GLN A 282 28.81 5.03 -65.08
CA GLN A 282 29.31 4.19 -66.17
C GLN A 282 30.36 4.94 -67.03
N ALA A 283 30.11 6.20 -67.36
CA ALA A 283 31.04 7.04 -68.10
C ALA A 283 32.35 7.28 -67.33
N ALA A 284 32.26 7.47 -66.00
CA ALA A 284 33.42 7.61 -65.13
C ALA A 284 34.22 6.30 -65.04
N GLN A 285 33.54 5.15 -64.94
CA GLN A 285 34.18 3.83 -64.96
C GLN A 285 34.87 3.53 -66.29
N GLN A 286 34.23 3.86 -67.42
CA GLN A 286 34.84 3.73 -68.76
C GLN A 286 36.03 4.67 -68.93
N SER A 287 35.90 5.95 -68.54
CA SER A 287 36.99 6.92 -68.60
C SER A 287 38.17 6.47 -67.72
N PHE A 288 37.90 5.97 -66.51
CA PHE A 288 38.92 5.43 -65.62
C PHE A 288 39.62 4.21 -66.23
N ALA A 289 38.88 3.27 -66.82
CA ALA A 289 39.44 2.12 -67.51
C ALA A 289 40.32 2.52 -68.70
N GLN A 290 39.90 3.53 -69.47
CA GLN A 290 40.60 3.99 -70.66
C GLN A 290 41.87 4.79 -70.31
N VAL A 291 41.84 5.62 -69.27
CA VAL A 291 43.03 6.29 -68.71
C VAL A 291 43.99 5.28 -68.08
N SER A 292 43.47 4.27 -67.38
CA SER A 292 44.29 3.18 -66.83
C SER A 292 44.96 2.33 -67.91
N GLN A 293 44.33 2.15 -69.07
CA GLN A 293 44.93 1.51 -70.25
C GLN A 293 46.01 2.37 -70.91
N LEU A 294 45.78 3.67 -71.09
CA LEU A 294 46.78 4.59 -71.67
C LEU A 294 48.04 4.71 -70.79
N SER A 295 47.87 4.75 -69.46
CA SER A 295 48.99 4.73 -68.50
C SER A 295 49.84 3.44 -68.56
N LEU A 296 49.27 2.35 -69.06
CA LEU A 296 49.96 1.05 -69.20
C LEU A 296 50.71 0.94 -70.52
N PHE A 297 50.25 1.64 -71.56
CA PHE A 297 50.98 1.83 -72.82
C PHE A 297 52.09 2.87 -72.73
N ASP A 298 51.97 3.91 -71.89
CA ASP A 298 53.06 4.87 -71.58
C ASP A 298 54.17 4.28 -70.70
N ARG A 299 54.00 3.03 -70.21
CA ARG A 299 54.98 2.30 -69.40
C ARG A 299 55.68 1.14 -70.12
N LEU A 300 55.46 0.98 -71.43
CA LEU A 300 56.17 0.04 -72.30
C LEU A 300 57.02 0.81 -73.32
#